data_AF-A0A2G9R7B3-F1
#
_entry.id   AF-A0A2G9R7B3-F1
#
_cell.length_a   1.000
_cell.length_b   1.000
_cell.length_c   1.000
_cell.angle_alpha   90.00
_cell.angle_beta   90.00
_cell.angle_gamma   90.00
#
_symmetry.space_group_name_H-M   'P 1'
#
loop_
_entity.id
_entity.type
_entity.pdbx_description
1 polymer ?
#
loop_
_entity_poly.entity_id
_entity_poly.type
_entity_poly.pdbx_seq_one_letter_code
_entity_poly.pdbx_strand_id
1 'polypeptide(L)'
;MCASQHGWRPCHNVSAELNLRTFLSPCINECGTYGQCKLLRTNNYLYAACECRAGWSGWGCTDNSQAFTYGFQLLSTLLLCLSNLMFLPPVLIALRGHYLLEASVYIFTMFFSTFYHACDQPGIVVFCIMEYDVLQFCDFLGSLMSVWVTVISMARLQPIIKQVLYLLGAMLLSMALQLDRHGLWNLLGPSLFAVGIMAIAWVCECL
;
A
#
# COMPACT_ATOMS: atom_id res chain seq x y z
N MET A 1 53.59 24.66 -31.36
CA MET A 1 54.36 25.91 -31.19
C MET A 1 53.49 26.88 -30.41
N CYS A 2 54.03 27.57 -29.41
CA CYS A 2 53.26 28.46 -28.54
C CYS A 2 53.50 29.91 -28.98
N ALA A 3 52.46 30.73 -29.04
CA ALA A 3 52.58 32.13 -29.42
C ALA A 3 53.28 32.91 -28.29
N SER A 4 54.41 33.54 -28.61
CA SER A 4 55.04 34.55 -27.74
C SER A 4 55.09 35.89 -28.45
N GLN A 5 55.24 36.98 -27.70
CA GLN A 5 55.27 38.35 -28.22
C GLN A 5 56.34 38.60 -29.32
N HIS A 6 57.31 37.69 -29.52
CA HIS A 6 58.35 37.80 -30.55
C HIS A 6 58.54 36.52 -31.40
N GLY A 7 57.46 35.77 -31.67
CA GLY A 7 57.47 34.66 -32.64
C GLY A 7 57.20 33.27 -32.04
N TRP A 8 57.22 32.26 -32.90
CA TRP A 8 56.82 30.88 -32.60
C TRP A 8 58.00 30.05 -32.08
N ARG A 9 57.86 29.50 -30.86
CA ARG A 9 58.85 28.60 -30.24
C ARG A 9 58.25 27.20 -30.02
N PRO A 10 59.06 26.12 -29.97
CA PRO A 10 58.60 24.81 -29.54
C PRO A 10 58.09 24.89 -28.09
N CYS A 11 56.85 24.44 -27.85
CA CYS A 11 56.28 24.47 -26.50
C CYS A 11 56.99 23.44 -25.62
N HIS A 12 57.34 23.82 -24.39
CA HIS A 12 57.73 22.85 -23.35
C HIS A 12 56.52 22.00 -22.96
N ASN A 13 56.73 20.81 -22.38
CA ASN A 13 55.66 19.90 -21.94
C ASN A 13 54.58 20.64 -21.13
N VAL A 14 53.41 20.86 -21.75
CA VAL A 14 52.24 21.45 -21.10
C VAL A 14 51.44 20.31 -20.47
N SER A 15 51.42 20.26 -19.15
CA SER A 15 50.58 19.34 -18.39
C SER A 15 49.19 19.96 -18.23
N ALA A 16 48.18 19.34 -18.84
CA ALA A 16 46.78 19.69 -18.61
C ALA A 16 46.21 18.75 -17.53
N GLU A 17 45.69 19.32 -16.44
CA GLU A 17 45.03 18.56 -15.39
C GLU A 17 43.58 18.30 -15.80
N LEU A 18 43.28 17.05 -16.15
CA LEU A 18 41.94 16.60 -16.52
C LEU A 18 41.23 16.05 -15.28
N ASN A 19 40.34 16.84 -14.70
CA ASN A 19 39.46 16.38 -13.63
C ASN A 19 38.27 15.61 -14.22
N LEU A 20 38.39 14.29 -14.27
CA LEU A 20 37.32 13.39 -14.69
C LEU A 20 36.43 13.04 -13.49
N ARG A 21 35.13 13.36 -13.54
CA ARG A 21 34.14 12.85 -12.58
C ARG A 21 33.24 11.83 -13.26
N THR A 22 33.22 10.61 -12.73
CA THR A 22 32.31 9.55 -13.16
C THR A 22 31.24 9.34 -12.09
N PHE A 23 29.99 9.23 -12.51
CA PHE A 23 28.85 8.93 -11.64
C PHE A 23 28.23 7.62 -12.13
N LEU A 24 28.04 6.65 -11.22
CA LEU A 24 27.23 5.47 -11.50
C LEU A 24 25.83 5.68 -10.92
N SER A 25 24.82 5.69 -11.79
CA SER A 25 23.41 5.66 -11.38
C SER A 25 22.94 4.20 -11.29
N PRO A 26 22.34 3.77 -10.17
CA PRO A 26 21.94 2.39 -9.97
C PRO A 26 20.73 1.96 -10.84
N CYS A 27 19.93 2.91 -11.34
CA CYS A 27 18.83 2.67 -12.29
C CYS A 27 19.01 3.48 -13.57
N ILE A 28 18.49 2.97 -14.69
CA ILE A 28 18.57 3.64 -16.01
C ILE A 28 17.58 4.81 -16.08
N ASN A 29 18.07 6.02 -16.30
CA ASN A 29 17.27 7.25 -16.41
C ASN A 29 16.20 7.40 -15.30
N GLU A 30 16.52 6.98 -14.07
CA GLU A 30 15.60 7.02 -12.93
C GLU A 30 14.24 6.32 -13.16
N CYS A 31 14.18 5.35 -14.08
CA CYS A 31 12.97 4.59 -14.41
C CYS A 31 11.84 5.41 -15.06
N GLY A 32 12.15 6.61 -15.59
CA GLY A 32 11.20 7.47 -16.30
C GLY A 32 10.06 8.00 -15.42
N THR A 33 8.98 8.50 -16.05
CA THR A 33 7.81 9.05 -15.35
C THR A 33 6.86 7.98 -14.79
N TYR A 34 6.94 6.75 -15.32
CA TYR A 34 6.01 5.65 -15.01
C TYR A 34 6.65 4.54 -14.18
N GLY A 35 7.87 4.76 -13.67
CA GLY A 35 8.59 3.81 -12.83
C GLY A 35 9.24 4.48 -11.62
N GLN A 36 9.62 3.68 -10.63
CA GLN A 36 10.45 4.12 -9.52
C GLN A 36 11.65 3.20 -9.33
N CYS A 37 12.81 3.81 -9.07
CA CYS A 37 14.03 3.08 -8.73
C CYS A 37 13.96 2.59 -7.28
N LYS A 38 13.84 1.28 -7.07
CA LYS A 38 13.88 0.67 -5.73
C LYS A 38 15.08 -0.24 -5.57
N LEU A 39 15.70 -0.20 -4.40
CA LEU A 39 16.68 -1.19 -3.97
C LEU A 39 15.94 -2.41 -3.43
N LEU A 40 16.04 -3.52 -4.16
CA LEU A 40 15.46 -4.79 -3.81
C LEU A 40 16.56 -5.67 -3.20
N ARG A 41 16.17 -6.46 -2.19
CA ARG A 41 17.05 -7.45 -1.57
C ARG A 41 16.50 -8.84 -1.84
N THR A 42 17.31 -9.68 -2.48
CA THR A 42 17.00 -11.11 -2.63
C THR A 42 18.12 -11.90 -1.98
N ASN A 43 17.80 -12.65 -0.92
CA ASN A 43 18.79 -13.30 -0.04
C ASN A 43 19.79 -12.28 0.54
N ASN A 44 21.06 -12.35 0.12
CA ASN A 44 22.14 -11.47 0.53
C ASN A 44 22.63 -10.51 -0.58
N TYR A 45 21.94 -10.48 -1.72
CA TYR A 45 22.26 -9.58 -2.82
C TYR A 45 21.33 -8.37 -2.79
N LEU A 46 21.92 -7.17 -2.81
CA LEU A 46 21.23 -5.90 -2.99
C LEU A 46 21.40 -5.48 -4.43
N TYR A 47 20.30 -5.21 -5.12
CA TYR A 47 20.31 -4.68 -6.47
C TYR A 47 19.25 -3.58 -6.59
N ALA A 48 19.51 -2.62 -7.46
CA ALA A 48 18.52 -1.63 -7.81
C ALA A 48 17.81 -2.06 -9.10
N ALA A 49 16.49 -1.91 -9.12
CA ALA A 49 15.68 -2.18 -10.29
C ALA A 49 14.56 -1.15 -10.41
N CYS A 50 14.04 -1.03 -11.63
CA CYS A 50 12.88 -0.22 -11.92
C CYS A 50 11.60 -1.01 -11.63
N GLU A 51 10.79 -0.51 -10.71
CA GLU A 51 9.43 -1.01 -10.48
C GLU A 51 8.47 -0.17 -11.31
N CYS A 52 7.89 -0.79 -12.34
CA CYS A 52 6.99 -0.13 -13.29
C CYS A 52 5.56 -0.09 -12.76
N ARG A 53 4.88 1.04 -12.94
CA ARG A 53 3.51 1.28 -12.48
C ARG A 53 2.51 1.07 -13.63
N ALA A 54 1.25 0.83 -13.31
CA ALA A 54 0.13 0.80 -14.28
C ALA A 54 0.31 -0.17 -15.47
N GLY A 55 0.95 -1.33 -15.26
CA GLY A 55 1.16 -2.35 -16.30
C GLY A 55 2.22 -1.99 -17.34
N TRP A 56 2.95 -0.88 -17.16
CA TRP A 56 4.10 -0.55 -17.98
C TRP A 56 5.18 -1.61 -17.81
N SER A 57 5.90 -1.90 -18.90
CA SER A 57 6.92 -2.94 -18.93
C SER A 57 8.25 -2.39 -19.45
N GLY A 58 9.29 -3.23 -19.41
CA GLY A 58 10.63 -2.89 -19.89
C GLY A 58 11.56 -2.33 -18.81
N TRP A 59 12.85 -2.32 -19.13
CA TRP A 59 13.95 -2.00 -18.19
C TRP A 59 13.92 -0.58 -17.61
N GLY A 60 13.27 0.35 -18.32
CA GLY A 60 13.08 1.74 -17.87
C GLY A 60 11.60 2.14 -17.77
N CYS A 61 10.67 1.18 -17.72
CA CYS A 61 9.22 1.44 -17.66
C CYS A 61 8.71 2.32 -18.82
N THR A 62 9.26 2.11 -20.02
CA THR A 62 8.96 2.87 -21.24
C THR A 62 8.08 2.12 -22.22
N ASP A 63 7.85 0.82 -22.01
CA ASP A 63 6.98 0.02 -22.89
C ASP A 63 5.54 0.08 -22.40
N ASN A 64 4.63 0.49 -23.29
CA ASN A 64 3.20 0.64 -23.04
C ASN A 64 2.37 -0.53 -23.55
N SER A 65 3.01 -1.59 -24.08
CA SER A 65 2.36 -2.75 -24.69
C SER A 65 1.36 -3.48 -23.77
N GLN A 66 1.61 -3.46 -22.45
CA GLN A 66 0.78 -4.08 -21.40
C GLN A 66 0.18 -3.04 -20.45
N ALA A 67 0.29 -1.75 -20.76
CA ALA A 67 -0.19 -0.69 -19.89
C ALA A 67 -1.73 -0.77 -19.75
N PHE A 68 -2.22 -0.75 -18.52
CA PHE A 68 -3.66 -0.79 -18.27
C PHE A 68 -4.33 0.48 -18.78
N THR A 69 -5.44 0.33 -19.50
CA THR A 69 -6.22 1.46 -20.01
C THR A 69 -6.86 2.22 -18.84
N TYR A 70 -6.80 3.55 -18.86
CA TYR A 70 -7.42 4.44 -17.87
C TYR A 70 -8.87 4.06 -17.50
N GLY A 71 -9.66 3.57 -18.46
CA GLY A 71 -11.04 3.13 -18.22
C GLY A 71 -11.17 1.88 -17.34
N PHE A 72 -10.23 0.93 -17.42
CA PHE A 72 -10.22 -0.26 -16.57
C PHE A 72 -9.88 0.11 -15.13
N GLN A 73 -8.91 1.01 -14.95
CA GLN A 73 -8.51 1.48 -13.63
C GLN A 73 -9.61 2.34 -12.99
N LEU A 74 -10.28 3.19 -13.78
CA LEU A 74 -11.44 3.96 -13.33
C LEU A 74 -12.61 3.05 -12.95
N LEU A 75 -12.87 1.99 -13.72
CA LEU A 75 -13.94 1.04 -13.43
C LEU A 75 -13.67 0.28 -12.12
N SER A 76 -12.43 -0.19 -11.90
CA SER A 76 -12.02 -0.83 -10.64
C SER A 76 -12.21 0.09 -9.45
N THR A 77 -11.75 1.34 -9.53
CA THR A 77 -11.94 2.34 -8.47
C THR A 77 -13.41 2.68 -8.25
N LEU A 78 -14.22 2.72 -9.31
CA LEU A 78 -15.66 2.97 -9.24
C LEU A 78 -16.42 1.81 -8.58
N LEU A 79 -16.15 0.56 -8.97
CA LEU A 79 -16.72 -0.66 -8.38
C LEU A 79 -16.37 -0.77 -6.90
N LEU A 80 -15.18 -0.31 -6.52
CA LEU A 80 -14.69 -0.35 -5.16
C LEU A 80 -15.25 0.80 -4.30
N CYS A 81 -15.40 2.00 -4.88
CA CYS A 81 -16.18 3.07 -4.26
C CYS A 81 -17.66 2.68 -4.09
N LEU A 82 -18.25 1.98 -5.06
CA LEU A 82 -19.62 1.43 -4.97
C LEU A 82 -19.72 0.36 -3.88
N SER A 83 -18.71 -0.50 -3.73
CA SER A 83 -18.63 -1.47 -2.63
C SER A 83 -18.49 -0.79 -1.27
N ASN A 84 -17.73 0.32 -1.18
CA ASN A 84 -17.67 1.16 0.01
C ASN A 84 -19.01 1.87 0.32
N LEU A 85 -19.78 2.22 -0.71
CA LEU A 85 -21.12 2.79 -0.55
C LEU A 85 -22.11 1.78 0.06
N MET A 86 -21.91 0.47 -0.18
CA MET A 86 -22.69 -0.59 0.45
C MET A 86 -22.45 -0.72 1.96
N PHE A 87 -21.42 -0.07 2.51
CA PHE A 87 -21.24 0.07 3.96
C PHE A 87 -22.08 1.22 4.58
N LEU A 88 -22.65 2.13 3.77
CA LEU A 88 -23.51 3.22 4.28
C LEU A 88 -24.80 2.73 4.98
N PRO A 89 -25.58 1.76 4.45
CA PRO A 89 -26.74 1.25 5.18
C PRO A 89 -26.37 0.67 6.55
N PRO A 90 -25.33 -0.18 6.71
CA PRO A 90 -24.83 -0.60 8.01
C PRO A 90 -24.45 0.55 8.94
N VAL A 91 -23.75 1.57 8.44
CA VAL A 91 -23.38 2.78 9.21
C VAL A 91 -24.61 3.51 9.70
N LEU A 92 -25.59 3.76 8.84
CA LEU A 92 -26.82 4.47 9.18
C LEU A 92 -27.67 3.70 10.20
N ILE A 93 -27.74 2.38 10.08
CA ILE A 93 -28.43 1.51 11.03
C ILE A 93 -27.70 1.53 12.38
N ALA A 94 -26.37 1.38 12.39
CA ALA A 94 -25.56 1.41 13.60
C ALA A 94 -25.65 2.77 14.34
N LEU A 95 -25.63 3.88 13.59
CA LEU A 95 -25.80 5.23 14.13
C LEU A 95 -27.18 5.43 14.75
N ARG A 96 -28.26 4.94 14.10
CA ARG A 96 -29.61 4.96 14.69
C ARG A 96 -29.76 4.06 15.91
N GLY A 97 -29.03 2.94 15.94
CA GLY A 97 -29.03 1.99 17.05
C GLY A 97 -28.11 2.37 18.23
N HIS A 98 -27.45 3.54 18.19
CA HIS A 98 -26.45 3.96 19.18
C HIS A 98 -25.22 3.03 19.31
N TYR A 99 -24.89 2.26 18.28
CA TYR A 99 -23.69 1.40 18.24
C TYR A 99 -22.47 2.19 17.72
N LEU A 100 -21.96 3.10 18.54
CA LEU A 100 -20.91 4.05 18.15
C LEU A 100 -19.59 3.37 17.74
N LEU A 101 -19.22 2.25 18.37
CA LEU A 101 -17.99 1.52 18.04
C LEU A 101 -18.05 0.95 16.62
N GLU A 102 -19.15 0.29 16.26
CA GLU A 102 -19.34 -0.28 14.92
C GLU A 102 -19.36 0.79 13.85
N ALA A 103 -20.11 1.88 14.11
CA ALA A 103 -20.16 3.02 13.21
C ALA A 103 -18.78 3.64 12.97
N SER A 104 -17.96 3.77 14.01
CA SER A 104 -16.61 4.34 13.88
C SER A 104 -15.69 3.49 13.00
N VAL A 105 -15.76 2.16 13.11
CA VAL A 105 -14.96 1.23 12.31
C VAL A 105 -15.38 1.28 10.84
N TYR A 106 -16.68 1.27 10.55
CA TYR A 106 -17.16 1.34 9.17
C TYR A 106 -16.81 2.69 8.50
N ILE A 107 -16.92 3.80 9.23
CA ILE A 107 -16.54 5.13 8.73
C ILE A 107 -15.03 5.20 8.47
N PHE A 108 -14.23 4.65 9.39
CA PHE A 108 -12.77 4.58 9.23
C PHE A 108 -12.39 3.81 7.96
N THR A 109 -12.95 2.61 7.77
CA THR A 109 -12.69 1.78 6.58
C THR A 109 -13.08 2.51 5.30
N MET A 110 -14.27 3.12 5.27
CA MET A 110 -14.74 3.87 4.09
C MET A 110 -13.80 5.03 3.73
N PHE A 111 -13.32 5.77 4.72
CA PHE A 111 -12.39 6.88 4.53
C PHE A 111 -11.07 6.37 3.94
N PHE A 112 -10.36 5.47 4.63
CA PHE A 112 -9.03 5.03 4.21
C PHE A 112 -9.05 4.26 2.88
N SER A 113 -10.10 3.47 2.62
CA SER A 113 -10.27 2.77 1.35
C SER A 113 -10.40 3.74 0.18
N THR A 114 -11.19 4.80 0.34
CA THR A 114 -11.37 5.83 -0.70
C THR A 114 -10.05 6.53 -1.02
N PHE A 115 -9.29 6.93 0.02
CA PHE A 115 -7.99 7.59 -0.18
C PHE A 115 -6.92 6.65 -0.74
N TYR A 116 -6.92 5.38 -0.34
CA TYR A 116 -6.02 4.36 -0.90
C TYR A 116 -6.24 4.19 -2.40
N HIS A 117 -7.48 3.99 -2.85
CA HIS A 117 -7.76 3.83 -4.28
C HIS A 117 -7.61 5.13 -5.09
N ALA A 118 -7.87 6.29 -4.48
CA ALA A 118 -7.56 7.57 -5.09
C ALA A 118 -6.04 7.78 -5.27
N CYS A 119 -5.22 7.21 -4.39
CA CYS A 119 -3.75 7.23 -4.42
C CYS A 119 -3.18 6.16 -5.38
N ASP A 120 -3.90 5.06 -5.64
CA ASP A 120 -3.52 3.98 -6.58
C ASP A 120 -3.89 4.25 -8.05
N GLN A 121 -4.72 5.26 -8.32
CA GLN A 121 -5.06 5.67 -9.69
C GLN A 121 -3.88 6.44 -10.34
N PRO A 122 -3.44 6.13 -11.58
CA PRO A 122 -2.34 6.81 -12.24
C PRO A 122 -2.91 8.08 -12.88
N GLY A 123 -3.01 9.16 -12.10
CA GLY A 123 -3.46 10.47 -12.53
C GLY A 123 -2.46 11.57 -12.15
N ILE A 124 -2.51 12.70 -12.86
CA ILE A 124 -1.56 13.83 -12.75
C ILE A 124 -1.62 14.53 -11.37
N VAL A 125 -2.61 14.20 -10.53
CA VAL A 125 -2.75 14.69 -9.16
C VAL A 125 -2.96 13.51 -8.20
N VAL A 126 -1.87 12.83 -7.89
CA VAL A 126 -1.83 11.81 -6.84
C VAL A 126 -1.97 12.52 -5.48
N PHE A 127 -3.20 12.74 -5.01
CA PHE A 127 -3.46 13.26 -3.67
C PHE A 127 -3.33 12.12 -2.63
N CYS A 128 -2.13 11.56 -2.48
CA CYS A 128 -1.85 10.70 -1.33
C CYS A 128 -1.70 11.60 -0.09
N ILE A 129 -2.65 11.54 0.84
CA ILE A 129 -2.58 12.28 2.11
C ILE A 129 -1.42 11.81 3.01
N MET A 130 -1.01 10.57 2.83
CA MET A 130 0.05 9.88 3.56
C MET A 130 0.70 8.84 2.63
N GLU A 131 1.82 8.27 3.06
CA GLU A 131 2.55 7.24 2.31
C GLU A 131 1.65 6.06 1.91
N TYR A 132 1.81 5.60 0.66
CA TYR A 132 1.00 4.55 0.05
C TYR A 132 0.94 3.27 0.91
N ASP A 133 2.08 2.87 1.47
CA ASP A 133 2.21 1.70 2.33
C ASP A 133 1.33 1.78 3.59
N VAL A 134 1.18 2.98 4.16
CA VAL A 134 0.35 3.18 5.34
C VAL A 134 -1.13 3.24 4.98
N LEU A 135 -1.48 3.87 3.86
CA LEU A 135 -2.85 3.85 3.33
C LEU A 135 -3.32 2.42 3.05
N GLN A 136 -2.47 1.63 2.41
CA GLN A 136 -2.72 0.22 2.13
C GLN A 136 -2.92 -0.57 3.44
N PHE A 137 -2.06 -0.36 4.44
CA PHE A 137 -2.19 -1.02 5.74
C PHE A 137 -3.52 -0.66 6.43
N CYS A 138 -3.92 0.61 6.43
CA CYS A 138 -5.17 1.05 7.04
C CYS A 138 -6.40 0.49 6.34
N ASP A 139 -6.38 0.36 5.02
CA ASP A 139 -7.46 -0.24 4.24
C ASP A 139 -7.65 -1.74 4.55
N PHE A 140 -6.54 -2.50 4.59
CA PHE A 140 -6.59 -3.92 4.97
C PHE A 140 -7.00 -4.13 6.43
N LEU A 141 -6.48 -3.33 7.36
CA LEU A 141 -6.87 -3.42 8.77
C LEU A 141 -8.34 -3.05 8.95
N GLY A 142 -8.80 -1.97 8.31
CA GLY A 142 -10.19 -1.49 8.39
C GLY A 142 -11.19 -2.52 7.86
N SER A 143 -10.92 -3.13 6.70
CA SER A 143 -11.78 -4.17 6.14
C SER A 143 -11.87 -5.41 7.04
N LEU A 144 -10.76 -5.91 7.57
CA LEU A 144 -10.75 -7.03 8.53
C LEU A 144 -11.49 -6.70 9.83
N MET A 145 -11.26 -5.51 10.37
CA MET A 145 -11.97 -5.01 11.56
C MET A 145 -13.47 -4.87 11.32
N SER A 146 -13.89 -4.45 10.12
CA SER A 146 -15.31 -4.32 9.78
C SER A 146 -16.01 -5.68 9.80
N VAL A 147 -15.38 -6.72 9.23
CA VAL A 147 -15.88 -8.10 9.28
C VAL A 147 -15.91 -8.60 10.73
N TRP A 148 -14.81 -8.45 11.47
CA TRP A 148 -14.69 -8.88 12.88
C TRP A 148 -15.79 -8.27 13.75
N VAL A 149 -16.02 -6.97 13.62
CA VAL A 149 -16.99 -6.22 14.42
C VAL A 149 -18.42 -6.62 14.07
N THR A 150 -18.72 -6.79 12.78
CA THR A 150 -20.04 -7.26 12.30
C THR A 150 -20.36 -8.64 12.89
N VAL A 151 -19.39 -9.53 12.86
CA VAL A 151 -19.50 -10.90 13.34
C VAL A 151 -19.79 -10.95 14.84
N ILE A 152 -19.03 -10.21 15.66
CA ILE A 152 -19.27 -10.12 17.10
C ILE A 152 -20.62 -9.47 17.42
N SER A 153 -21.04 -8.50 16.60
CA SER A 153 -22.35 -7.85 16.77
C SER A 153 -23.48 -8.88 16.65
N MET A 154 -23.40 -9.76 15.64
CA MET A 154 -24.36 -10.85 15.41
C MET A 154 -24.35 -11.93 16.52
N ALA A 155 -23.22 -12.14 17.19
CA ALA A 155 -23.04 -13.21 18.19
C ALA A 155 -23.78 -13.02 19.54
N ARG A 156 -24.70 -12.05 19.67
CA ARG A 156 -25.54 -11.79 20.87
C ARG A 156 -24.87 -11.92 22.26
N LEU A 157 -23.57 -11.61 22.34
CA LEU A 157 -22.78 -11.63 23.60
C LEU A 157 -23.14 -10.46 24.54
N GLN A 158 -22.76 -10.59 25.82
CA GLN A 158 -22.85 -9.50 26.79
C GLN A 158 -22.03 -8.27 26.37
N PRO A 159 -22.50 -7.04 26.66
CA PRO A 159 -21.89 -5.80 26.15
C PRO A 159 -20.44 -5.60 26.61
N ILE A 160 -20.10 -6.02 27.84
CA ILE A 160 -18.72 -5.96 28.36
C ILE A 160 -17.80 -6.87 27.55
N ILE A 161 -18.24 -8.10 27.27
CA ILE A 161 -17.48 -9.08 26.51
C ILE A 161 -17.26 -8.58 25.07
N LYS A 162 -18.29 -7.99 24.44
CA LYS A 162 -18.20 -7.39 23.10
C LYS A 162 -17.08 -6.34 23.02
N GLN A 163 -17.02 -5.42 23.98
CA GLN A 163 -15.99 -4.36 24.00
C GLN A 163 -14.57 -4.94 24.15
N VAL A 164 -14.39 -5.94 25.02
CA VAL A 164 -13.10 -6.61 25.19
C VAL A 164 -12.68 -7.30 23.89
N LEU A 165 -13.59 -8.00 23.21
CA LEU A 165 -13.31 -8.66 21.93
C LEU A 165 -13.02 -7.67 20.79
N TYR A 166 -13.65 -6.49 20.77
CA TYR A 166 -13.32 -5.45 19.78
C TYR A 166 -11.90 -4.93 19.95
N LEU A 167 -11.50 -4.60 21.19
CA LEU A 167 -10.14 -4.10 21.47
C LEU A 167 -9.08 -5.17 21.26
N LEU A 168 -9.33 -6.40 21.74
CA LEU A 168 -8.42 -7.51 21.57
C LEU A 168 -8.26 -7.88 20.08
N GLY A 169 -9.36 -7.87 19.32
CA GLY A 169 -9.33 -8.05 17.87
C GLY A 169 -8.51 -6.97 17.16
N ALA A 170 -8.68 -5.71 17.50
CA ALA A 170 -7.92 -4.60 16.91
C ALA A 170 -6.41 -4.77 17.12
N MET A 171 -5.99 -5.09 18.34
CA MET A 171 -4.58 -5.28 18.69
C MET A 171 -3.98 -6.50 17.97
N LEU A 172 -4.70 -7.63 17.95
CA LEU A 172 -4.24 -8.85 17.29
C LEU A 172 -4.17 -8.70 15.77
N LEU A 173 -5.17 -8.07 15.14
CA LEU A 173 -5.20 -7.84 13.70
C LEU A 173 -4.10 -6.87 13.27
N SER A 174 -3.89 -5.78 14.03
CA SER A 174 -2.78 -4.85 13.77
C SER A 174 -1.41 -5.55 13.89
N MET A 175 -1.22 -6.36 14.93
CA MET A 175 0.02 -7.11 15.13
C MET A 175 0.24 -8.13 13.99
N ALA A 176 -0.80 -8.85 13.58
CA ALA A 176 -0.72 -9.82 12.50
C ALA A 176 -0.30 -9.19 11.16
N LEU A 177 -0.82 -8.01 10.86
CA LEU A 177 -0.46 -7.27 9.64
C LEU A 177 0.98 -6.71 9.67
N GLN A 178 1.55 -6.45 10.86
CA GLN A 178 2.93 -5.99 11.00
C GLN A 178 3.97 -7.13 10.97
N LEU A 179 3.62 -8.34 11.38
CA LEU A 179 4.58 -9.43 11.61
C LEU A 179 5.05 -10.15 10.34
N ASP A 180 4.34 -10.07 9.22
CA ASP A 180 4.91 -10.47 7.91
C ASP A 180 4.22 -9.76 6.75
N ARG A 181 4.99 -9.00 5.98
CA ARG A 181 4.56 -8.39 4.71
C ARG A 181 4.39 -9.45 3.59
N HIS A 182 4.84 -10.70 3.78
CA HIS A 182 4.89 -11.73 2.71
C HIS A 182 4.57 -13.21 3.11
N GLY A 183 4.20 -13.51 4.36
CA GLY A 183 3.95 -14.89 4.82
C GLY A 183 2.48 -15.30 4.79
N LEU A 184 2.08 -16.24 3.90
CA LEU A 184 0.72 -16.81 3.80
C LEU A 184 0.17 -17.36 5.14
N TRP A 185 1.07 -17.79 6.03
CA TRP A 185 0.75 -18.31 7.37
C TRP A 185 0.29 -17.25 8.38
N ASN A 186 0.63 -15.98 8.18
CA ASN A 186 0.21 -14.87 9.06
C ASN A 186 -1.20 -14.33 8.75
N LEU A 187 -1.71 -14.60 7.55
CA LEU A 187 -3.13 -14.38 7.23
C LEU A 187 -4.00 -15.50 7.84
N LEU A 188 -3.52 -16.75 7.79
CA LEU A 188 -4.28 -17.92 8.25
C LEU A 188 -4.44 -17.97 9.77
N GLY A 189 -3.43 -17.59 10.56
CA GLY A 189 -3.45 -17.73 12.03
C GLY A 189 -4.56 -16.95 12.74
N PRO A 190 -4.63 -15.61 12.59
CA PRO A 190 -5.68 -14.80 13.21
C PRO A 190 -7.06 -15.11 12.64
N SER A 191 -7.13 -15.44 11.34
CA SER A 191 -8.38 -15.84 10.68
C SER A 191 -8.92 -17.18 11.21
N LEU A 192 -8.05 -18.17 11.43
CA LEU A 192 -8.40 -19.46 12.02
C LEU A 192 -8.80 -19.30 13.48
N PHE A 193 -8.12 -18.43 14.23
CA PHE A 193 -8.50 -18.12 15.61
C PHE A 193 -9.86 -17.41 15.67
N ALA A 194 -10.11 -16.49 14.75
CA ALA A 194 -11.39 -15.79 14.59
C ALA A 194 -12.54 -16.75 14.25
N VAL A 195 -12.33 -17.64 13.28
CA VAL A 195 -13.29 -18.69 12.90
C VAL A 195 -13.47 -19.70 14.03
N GLY A 196 -12.41 -20.01 14.79
CA GLY A 196 -12.47 -20.87 15.97
C GLY A 196 -13.35 -20.30 17.07
N ILE A 197 -13.19 -19.01 17.39
CA ILE A 197 -14.07 -18.32 18.36
C ILE A 197 -15.52 -18.31 17.86
N MET A 198 -15.73 -18.08 16.56
CA MET A 198 -17.06 -18.12 15.95
C MET A 198 -17.73 -19.49 16.02
N ALA A 199 -16.99 -20.56 15.71
CA ALA A 199 -17.50 -21.92 15.79
C ALA A 199 -17.84 -22.29 17.24
N ILE A 200 -17.01 -21.90 18.21
CA ILE A 200 -17.27 -22.16 19.63
C ILE A 200 -18.50 -21.41 20.12
N ALA A 201 -18.67 -20.13 19.74
CA ALA A 201 -19.84 -19.34 20.12
C ALA A 201 -21.14 -19.91 19.55
N TRP A 202 -21.14 -20.35 18.29
CA TRP A 202 -22.29 -21.02 17.67
C TRP A 202 -22.59 -22.39 18.28
N VAL A 203 -21.57 -23.19 18.56
CA VAL A 203 -21.76 -24.51 19.20
C VAL A 203 -22.28 -24.36 20.63
N CYS A 204 -21.81 -23.37 21.38
CA CYS A 204 -22.32 -23.09 22.73
C CYS A 204 -23.74 -22.49 22.75
N GLU A 205 -24.20 -21.81 21.69
CA GLU A 205 -25.61 -21.37 21.59
C GLU A 205 -26.55 -22.49 21.09
N CYS A 206 -26.04 -23.49 20.35
CA CYS A 206 -26.82 -24.63 19.85
C CYS A 206 -26.87 -25.84 20.81
N LEU A 207 -26.17 -25.80 21.94
CA LEU A 207 -26.19 -26.81 23.02
C LEU A 207 -27.09 -26.33 24.17
#